data_AF-A0A3D2SPH6-F1
#
_entry.id   AF-A0A3D2SPH6-F1
#
_cell.length_a   1.000
_cell.length_b   1.000
_cell.length_c   1.000
_cell.angle_alpha   90.00
_cell.angle_beta   90.00
_cell.angle_gamma   90.00
#
_symmetry.space_group_name_H-M   'P 1'
#
loop_
_entity.id
_entity.type
_entity.pdbx_description
1 polymer ?
#
loop_
_entity_poly.entity_id
_entity_poly.type
_entity_poly.pdbx_seq_one_letter_code
_entity_poly.pdbx_strand_id
1 'polypeptide(L)'
;MRAFFLFLASILISLAWLSPDHAFPWLTFSSEMLSFAAVLSLLAGLCDQNLRVPKIQWVALPIVTIPLLQWMCGLVLDLSSALLFSFYLLAFWFVTI
;
A
#
# COMPACT_ATOMS: atom_id res chain seq x y z
N MET A 1 -11.83 -0.94 -18.63
CA MET A 1 -11.02 -1.31 -17.45
C MET A 1 -10.80 -0.16 -16.47
N ARG A 2 -10.32 1.02 -16.90
CA ARG A 2 -10.04 2.16 -16.01
C ARG A 2 -11.22 2.62 -15.13
N ALA A 3 -12.45 2.67 -15.67
CA ALA A 3 -13.65 3.03 -14.90
C ALA A 3 -13.94 2.07 -13.74
N PHE A 4 -13.69 0.76 -13.91
CA PHE A 4 -13.84 -0.23 -12.85
C PHE A 4 -12.88 0.05 -11.69
N PHE A 5 -11.61 0.31 -12.00
CA PHE A 5 -10.59 0.62 -10.98
C PHE A 5 -10.83 1.95 -10.26
N LEU A 6 -11.37 2.95 -10.94
CA LEU A 6 -11.79 4.22 -10.32
C LEU A 6 -12.96 4.00 -9.36
N PHE A 7 -13.96 3.23 -9.78
CA PHE A 7 -15.11 2.90 -8.94
C PHE A 7 -14.68 2.09 -7.70
N LEU A 8 -13.85 1.07 -7.90
CA LEU A 8 -13.29 0.27 -6.81
C LEU A 8 -12.47 1.13 -5.83
N ALA A 9 -11.60 2.02 -6.33
CA ALA A 9 -10.84 2.94 -5.49
C ALA A 9 -11.75 3.85 -4.66
N SER A 10 -12.83 4.37 -5.27
CA SER A 10 -13.81 5.21 -4.57
C SER A 10 -14.52 4.47 -3.44
N ILE A 11 -14.87 3.19 -3.64
CA ILE A 11 -15.44 2.36 -2.57
C ILE A 11 -14.42 2.14 -1.46
N LEU A 12 -13.20 1.73 -1.82
CA LEU A 12 -12.14 1.41 -0.84
C LEU A 12 -11.78 2.61 0.03
N ILE A 13 -11.63 3.81 -0.54
CA ILE A 13 -11.33 5.01 0.24
C ILE A 13 -12.52 5.43 1.13
N SER A 14 -13.75 5.21 0.67
CA SER A 14 -14.94 5.47 1.49
C SER A 14 -14.99 4.53 2.69
N LEU A 15 -14.71 3.24 2.48
CA LEU A 15 -14.61 2.24 3.55
C LEU A 15 -13.45 2.53 4.50
N ALA A 16 -12.31 3.01 3.99
CA ALA A 16 -11.19 3.45 4.82
C ALA A 16 -11.63 4.55 5.80
N TRP A 17 -12.38 5.53 5.31
CA TRP A 17 -12.89 6.64 6.12
C TRP A 17 -13.98 6.23 7.11
N LEU A 18 -14.80 5.26 6.73
CA LEU A 18 -15.89 4.70 7.55
C LEU A 18 -15.42 3.57 8.49
N SER A 19 -14.13 3.22 8.47
CA SER A 19 -13.60 2.13 9.30
C SER A 19 -13.74 2.48 10.79
N PRO A 20 -14.47 1.67 11.57
CA PRO A 20 -14.77 1.96 12.98
C PRO A 20 -13.68 1.46 13.94
N ASP A 21 -12.70 0.71 13.42
CA ASP A 21 -11.72 0.00 14.23
C ASP A 21 -10.69 0.99 14.80
N HIS A 22 -10.83 1.32 16.07
CA HIS A 22 -9.89 2.14 16.84
C HIS A 22 -9.37 1.40 18.09
N ALA A 23 -9.13 0.10 17.96
CA ALA A 23 -8.60 -0.71 19.05
C ALA A 23 -7.07 -0.66 19.07
N PHE A 24 -6.50 -0.44 20.26
CA PHE A 24 -5.07 -0.67 20.48
C PHE A 24 -4.72 -2.16 20.31
N PRO A 25 -3.51 -2.50 19.84
CA PRO A 25 -2.36 -1.63 19.60
C PRO A 25 -2.31 -0.98 18.20
N TRP A 26 -3.23 -1.30 17.29
CA TRP A 26 -3.19 -0.88 15.89
C TRP A 26 -4.43 -0.08 15.50
N LEU A 27 -4.49 1.16 16.02
CA LEU A 27 -5.67 2.03 16.00
C LEU A 27 -6.19 2.40 14.59
N THR A 28 -5.35 2.31 13.57
CA THR A 28 -5.65 2.77 12.20
C THR A 28 -5.35 1.72 11.13
N PHE A 29 -5.05 0.47 11.51
CA PHE A 29 -4.59 -0.53 10.55
C PHE A 29 -5.62 -0.81 9.44
N SER A 30 -6.88 -1.03 9.79
CA SER A 30 -7.96 -1.31 8.83
C SER A 30 -8.14 -0.15 7.83
N SER A 31 -8.16 1.10 8.32
CA SER A 31 -8.32 2.29 7.48
C SER A 31 -7.10 2.54 6.59
N GLU A 32 -5.89 2.32 7.10
CA GLU A 32 -4.64 2.45 6.34
C GLU A 32 -4.54 1.40 5.24
N MET A 33 -4.83 0.13 5.54
CA MET A 33 -4.84 -0.95 4.55
C MET A 33 -5.84 -0.67 3.41
N LEU A 34 -7.05 -0.22 3.73
CA LEU A 34 -8.05 0.14 2.73
C LEU A 34 -7.62 1.35 1.89
N SER A 35 -6.94 2.32 2.50
CA SER A 35 -6.38 3.48 1.79
C SER A 35 -5.30 3.06 0.80
N PHE A 36 -4.38 2.18 1.20
CA PHE A 36 -3.36 1.63 0.30
C PHE A 36 -3.99 0.82 -0.84
N ALA A 37 -5.00 0.00 -0.55
CA ALA A 37 -5.72 -0.75 -1.57
C ALA A 37 -6.41 0.18 -2.59
N ALA A 38 -6.95 1.32 -2.14
CA ALA A 38 -7.52 2.32 -3.03
C ALA A 38 -6.47 2.90 -4.00
N VAL A 39 -5.29 3.24 -3.49
CA VAL A 39 -4.16 3.74 -4.30
C VAL A 39 -3.69 2.68 -5.31
N LEU A 40 -3.54 1.42 -4.90
CA LEU A 40 -3.17 0.32 -5.80
C LEU A 40 -4.21 0.10 -6.90
N SER A 41 -5.50 0.24 -6.58
CA SER A 41 -6.57 0.20 -7.58
C SER A 41 -6.42 1.32 -8.61
N LEU A 42 -6.15 2.56 -8.17
CA LEU A 42 -5.88 3.68 -9.08
C LEU A 42 -4.68 3.40 -9.99
N LEU A 43 -3.59 2.89 -9.43
CA LEU A 43 -2.38 2.53 -10.18
C LEU A 43 -2.65 1.44 -11.22
N ALA A 44 -3.42 0.40 -10.86
CA ALA A 44 -3.84 -0.64 -11.79
C ALA A 44 -4.66 -0.06 -12.96
N GLY A 45 -5.52 0.93 -12.70
CA GLY A 45 -6.25 1.67 -13.74
C GLY A 45 -5.38 2.55 -14.64
N LEU A 46 -4.14 2.82 -14.24
CA LEU A 46 -3.13 3.57 -15.01
C LEU A 46 -2.08 2.67 -15.66
N CYS A 47 -2.18 1.34 -15.53
CA CYS A 47 -1.18 0.40 -16.05
C CYS A 47 -0.99 0.49 -17.58
N ASP A 48 -2.00 0.95 -18.32
CA ASP A 48 -1.92 1.18 -19.77
C ASP A 48 -1.10 2.42 -20.14
N GLN A 49 -0.76 3.27 -19.17
CA GLN A 49 0.04 4.48 -19.37
C GLN A 49 1.53 4.17 -19.21
N ASN A 50 2.35 4.84 -20.03
CA ASN A 50 3.81 4.69 -19.96
C ASN A 50 4.37 5.49 -18.78
N LEU A 51 4.26 4.93 -17.57
CA LEU A 51 4.80 5.52 -16.34
C LEU A 51 6.33 5.48 -16.39
N ARG A 52 6.95 6.65 -16.45
CA ARG A 52 8.41 6.79 -16.49
C ARG A 52 8.98 6.72 -15.09
N VAL A 53 9.25 5.52 -14.61
CA VAL A 53 9.89 5.31 -13.30
C VAL A 53 11.40 5.59 -13.40
N PRO A 54 11.97 6.49 -12.58
CA PRO A 54 13.41 6.75 -12.56
C PRO A 54 14.23 5.48 -12.26
N LYS A 55 15.41 5.34 -12.89
CA LYS A 55 16.28 4.15 -12.70
C LYS A 55 16.66 3.91 -11.24
N ILE A 56 16.88 4.98 -10.46
CA ILE A 56 17.20 4.88 -9.04
C ILE A 56 16.04 4.28 -8.23
N GLN A 57 14.81 4.52 -8.66
CA GLN A 57 13.61 4.02 -8.01
C GLN A 57 13.52 2.49 -8.13
N TRP A 58 13.91 1.93 -9.28
CA TRP A 58 14.03 0.47 -9.42
C TRP A 58 15.02 -0.15 -8.43
N VAL A 59 16.10 0.56 -8.08
CA VAL A 59 17.08 0.11 -7.08
C VAL A 59 16.53 0.23 -5.66
N ALA A 60 15.63 1.18 -5.41
CA ALA A 60 14.97 1.36 -4.12
C ALA A 60 13.81 0.37 -3.88
N LEU A 61 13.26 -0.25 -4.93
CA LEU A 61 12.10 -1.16 -4.82
C LEU A 61 12.33 -2.35 -3.88
N PRO A 62 13.51 -3.01 -3.84
CA PRO A 62 13.81 -4.06 -2.85
C PRO A 62 13.69 -3.61 -1.39
N ILE A 63 13.80 -2.31 -1.08
CA ILE A 63 13.65 -1.82 0.30
C ILE A 63 12.23 -2.06 0.81
N VAL A 64 11.24 -1.99 -0.07
CA VAL A 64 9.82 -2.23 0.24
C VAL A 64 9.57 -3.65 0.78
N THR A 65 10.38 -4.63 0.36
CA THR A 65 10.22 -6.03 0.77
C THR A 65 10.94 -6.37 2.08
N ILE A 66 11.79 -5.48 2.61
CA ILE A 66 12.55 -5.72 3.83
C ILE A 66 11.65 -6.07 5.04
N PRO A 67 10.56 -5.35 5.34
CA PRO A 67 9.70 -5.69 6.47
C PRO A 67 9.09 -7.10 6.36
N LEU A 68 8.70 -7.52 5.16
CA LEU A 68 8.20 -8.88 4.92
C LEU A 68 9.28 -9.94 5.12
N LEU A 69 10.52 -9.68 4.68
CA LEU A 69 11.65 -10.59 4.93
C LEU A 69 11.97 -10.68 6.43
N GLN A 70 11.92 -9.55 7.15
CA GLN A 70 12.09 -9.53 8.60
C GLN A 70 11.02 -10.36 9.31
N TRP A 71 9.78 -10.32 8.84
CA TRP A 71 8.71 -11.19 9.35
C TRP A 71 8.97 -12.67 9.05
N MET A 72 9.38 -13.01 7.83
CA MET A 72 9.74 -14.40 7.48
C MET A 72 10.91 -14.96 8.30
N CYS A 73 11.85 -14.11 8.70
CA CYS A 73 12.97 -14.48 9.57
C CYS A 73 12.64 -14.44 11.07
N GLY A 74 11.41 -14.09 11.45
CA GLY A 74 10.98 -13.99 12.86
C GLY A 74 11.53 -12.77 13.61
N LEU A 75 12.07 -11.78 12.89
CA LEU A 75 12.54 -10.50 13.46
C LEU A 75 11.39 -9.52 13.72
N VAL A 76 10.32 -9.61 12.91
CA VAL A 76 9.03 -8.94 13.15
C VAL A 76 8.00 -10.02 13.43
N LEU A 77 7.35 -9.97 14.59
CA LEU A 77 6.45 -11.04 15.04
C LEU A 77 5.08 -10.97 14.36
N ASP A 78 4.59 -9.75 14.11
CA ASP A 78 3.24 -9.50 13.60
C ASP A 78 3.25 -9.26 12.09
N LEU A 79 2.48 -10.07 11.35
CA LEU A 79 2.32 -9.90 9.91
C LEU A 79 1.66 -8.55 9.56
N SER A 80 0.74 -8.08 10.39
CA SER A 80 0.06 -6.79 10.23
C SER A 80 1.07 -5.64 10.19
N SER A 81 2.02 -5.60 11.13
CA SER A 81 3.08 -4.59 11.17
C SER A 81 3.98 -4.68 9.93
N ALA A 82 4.38 -5.88 9.54
CA ALA A 82 5.23 -6.10 8.38
C ALA A 82 4.54 -5.61 7.09
N LEU A 83 3.27 -5.95 6.90
CA LEU A 83 2.47 -5.45 5.78
C LEU A 83 2.33 -3.94 5.81
N LEU A 84 2.02 -3.36 6.98
CA LEU A 84 1.85 -1.92 7.14
C LEU A 84 3.13 -1.16 6.75
N PHE A 85 4.27 -1.56 7.30
CA PHE A 85 5.56 -0.93 6.97
C PHE A 85 5.93 -1.10 5.50
N SER A 86 5.69 -2.27 4.91
CA SER A 86 5.90 -2.48 3.48
C SER A 86 5.01 -1.57 2.64
N PHE A 87 3.73 -1.41 2.96
CA PHE A 87 2.85 -0.51 2.20
C PHE A 87 3.20 0.97 2.37
N TYR A 88 3.68 1.40 3.55
CA TYR A 88 4.22 2.75 3.72
C TYR A 88 5.47 2.98 2.88
N LEU A 89 6.41 2.04 2.86
CA LEU A 89 7.60 2.12 2.01
C LEU A 89 7.22 2.11 0.53
N LEU A 90 6.23 1.31 0.14
CA LEU A 90 5.70 1.28 -1.22
C LEU A 90 5.04 2.60 -1.60
N ALA A 91 4.25 3.20 -0.70
CA ALA A 91 3.64 4.51 -0.93
C ALA A 91 4.70 5.60 -1.08
N PHE A 92 5.72 5.60 -0.21
CA PHE A 92 6.88 6.50 -0.35
C PHE A 92 7.60 6.28 -1.68
N TRP A 93 7.73 5.03 -2.11
CA TRP A 93 8.29 4.68 -3.41
C TRP A 93 7.47 5.24 -4.59
N PHE A 94 6.15 5.38 -4.44
CA PHE A 94 5.28 5.98 -5.45
C PHE A 94 5.32 7.51 -5.51
N VAL A 95 5.73 8.22 -4.45
CA VAL A 95 5.73 9.71 -4.41
C VAL A 95 6.57 10.34 -5.53
N THR A 96 7.61 9.64 -5.99
CA THR A 96 8.56 10.14 -6.98
C THR A 96 8.22 9.76 -8.43
N ILE A 97 7.12 9.04 -8.65
CA ILE A 97 6.62 8.60 -9.97
C ILE A 97 5.54 9.57 -10.44
#